data_AF-T1X999-F1
#
_entry.id   AF-T1X999-F1
#
_cell.length_a   1.000
_cell.length_b   1.000
_cell.length_c   1.000
_cell.angle_alpha   90.00
_cell.angle_beta   90.00
_cell.angle_gamma   90.00
#
_symmetry.space_group_name_H-M   'P 1'
#
loop_
_entity.id
_entity.type
_entity.pdbx_description
1 polymer ?
#
loop_
_entity_poly.entity_id
_entity_poly.type
_entity_poly.pdbx_seq_one_letter_code
_entity_poly.pdbx_strand_id
1 'polypeptide(L)'
;MGQGVGAASHGRMAGPTAMLTKQDAGSAEDMNLVHDLLANNTKIKRTVTMLPDGIRTVTESDDPQVAQAIKAHVASMSQRLQDGREFNIFSGTLPVLFENREKIAAKVETTEKGAVVTRTSTDAKVVAALQGHAGEVTELVRDGMAAMRRGMMSRIAMGPGGMGSSMGPGSDRRGATPDHTH
;
A
#
# COMPACT_ATOMS: atom_id res chain seq x y z
N MET A 1 -34.05 -31.15 29.14
CA MET A 1 -32.99 -30.22 29.57
C MET A 1 -32.33 -29.70 28.30
N GLY A 2 -32.68 -28.47 27.91
CA GLY A 2 -32.08 -27.82 26.76
C GLY A 2 -30.76 -27.14 27.13
N GLN A 3 -29.81 -27.16 26.20
CA GLN A 3 -28.82 -26.11 26.00
C GLN A 3 -28.16 -26.34 24.63
N GLY A 4 -28.64 -25.58 23.65
CA GLY A 4 -27.85 -25.20 22.50
C GLY A 4 -27.10 -23.91 22.84
N VAL A 5 -25.80 -23.91 22.54
CA VAL A 5 -24.96 -22.74 22.27
C VAL A 5 -24.02 -23.22 21.16
N GLY A 6 -23.90 -22.60 19.98
CA GLY A 6 -24.07 -21.20 19.67
C GLY A 6 -22.71 -20.67 19.22
N ALA A 7 -22.47 -20.71 17.91
CA ALA A 7 -21.56 -19.87 17.14
C ALA A 7 -20.09 -19.74 17.61
N ALA A 8 -19.20 -20.48 16.93
CA ALA A 8 -17.89 -19.95 16.56
C ALA A 8 -17.84 -19.79 15.03
N SER A 9 -18.60 -18.82 14.52
CA SER A 9 -18.38 -18.27 13.19
C SER A 9 -17.04 -17.53 13.18
N HIS A 10 -15.95 -18.27 12.97
CA HIS A 10 -14.69 -17.68 12.52
C HIS A 10 -14.93 -17.11 11.13
N GLY A 11 -15.21 -15.81 11.12
CA GLY A 11 -15.52 -15.03 9.94
C GLY A 11 -14.44 -15.19 8.88
N ARG A 12 -14.87 -15.65 7.71
CA ARG A 12 -14.12 -15.64 6.46
C ARG A 12 -13.73 -14.19 6.12
N MET A 13 -12.53 -13.78 6.51
CA MET A 13 -11.80 -12.70 5.83
C MET A 13 -10.59 -13.24 5.04
N ALA A 14 -10.63 -14.51 4.62
CA ALA A 14 -9.70 -15.01 3.60
C ALA A 14 -10.12 -14.50 2.21
N GLY A 15 -10.09 -13.18 2.02
CA GLY A 15 -10.27 -12.53 0.74
C GLY A 15 -8.93 -12.21 0.08
N PRO A 16 -8.92 -11.76 -1.18
CA PRO A 16 -7.71 -11.35 -1.89
C PRO A 16 -6.89 -10.28 -1.13
N THR A 17 -7.53 -9.46 -0.29
CA THR A 17 -6.89 -8.50 0.64
C THR A 17 -5.97 -9.16 1.67
N ALA A 18 -6.32 -10.34 2.19
CA ALA A 18 -5.51 -11.04 3.18
C ALA A 18 -4.20 -11.59 2.60
N MET A 19 -4.16 -11.85 1.29
CA MET A 19 -2.93 -12.27 0.59
C MET A 19 -2.00 -11.09 0.25
N LEU A 20 -2.50 -9.85 0.31
CA LEU A 20 -1.73 -8.68 -0.08
C LEU A 20 -0.83 -8.17 1.05
N THR A 21 -1.19 -8.39 2.31
CA THR A 21 -0.46 -7.92 3.49
C THR A 21 -0.07 -9.06 4.43
N LYS A 22 1.10 -8.97 5.08
CA LYS A 22 1.44 -9.84 6.21
C LYS A 22 0.61 -9.39 7.42
N GLN A 23 -0.42 -10.15 7.77
CA GLN A 23 -1.30 -9.78 8.89
C GLN A 23 -0.62 -10.02 10.24
N ASP A 24 -0.80 -9.07 11.16
CA ASP A 24 -0.39 -9.13 12.56
C ASP A 24 -1.50 -8.55 13.47
N ALA A 25 -1.30 -8.61 14.80
CA ALA A 25 -2.28 -8.15 15.78
C ALA A 25 -2.73 -6.68 15.62
N GLY A 26 -1.88 -5.81 15.04
CA GLY A 26 -2.22 -4.40 14.80
C GLY A 26 -2.85 -4.12 13.44
N SER A 27 -2.91 -5.12 12.54
CA SER A 27 -3.30 -4.89 11.15
C SER A 27 -4.76 -4.44 11.00
N ALA A 28 -5.65 -4.89 11.88
CA ALA A 28 -7.06 -4.47 11.86
C ALA A 28 -7.24 -2.99 12.25
N GLU A 29 -6.50 -2.54 13.27
CA GLU A 29 -6.54 -1.15 13.73
C GLU A 29 -5.98 -0.20 12.67
N ASP A 30 -4.89 -0.59 12.02
CA ASP A 30 -4.31 0.19 10.91
C ASP A 30 -5.23 0.28 9.70
N MET A 31 -5.94 -0.81 9.38
CA MET A 31 -6.96 -0.78 8.34
C MET A 31 -8.09 0.19 8.67
N ASN A 32 -8.52 0.25 9.93
CA ASN A 32 -9.55 1.20 10.36
C ASN A 32 -9.07 2.64 10.19
N LEU A 33 -7.86 2.95 10.65
CA LEU A 33 -7.25 4.28 10.46
C LEU A 33 -7.14 4.66 8.97
N VAL A 34 -6.72 3.72 8.13
CA VAL A 34 -6.66 3.94 6.67
C VAL A 34 -8.06 4.22 6.11
N HIS A 35 -9.07 3.41 6.44
CA HIS A 35 -10.43 3.64 5.96
C HIS A 35 -10.99 4.99 6.42
N ASP A 36 -10.76 5.37 7.68
CA ASP A 36 -11.22 6.65 8.22
C ASP A 36 -10.58 7.84 7.48
N LEU A 37 -9.28 7.77 7.21
CA LEU A 37 -8.56 8.80 6.45
C LEU A 37 -9.01 8.86 4.99
N LEU A 38 -9.25 7.71 4.35
CA LEU A 38 -9.71 7.67 2.96
C LEU A 38 -11.16 8.13 2.81
N ALA A 39 -12.01 7.88 3.80
CA ALA A 39 -13.38 8.39 3.83
C ALA A 39 -13.43 9.92 4.05
N ASN A 40 -12.43 10.47 4.72
CA ASN A 40 -12.29 11.90 4.98
C ASN A 40 -11.21 12.58 4.13
N ASN A 41 -10.83 11.99 2.99
CA ASN A 41 -9.68 12.43 2.19
C ASN A 41 -9.79 13.90 1.75
N THR A 42 -11.00 14.38 1.48
CA THR A 42 -11.29 15.77 1.09
C THR A 42 -11.01 16.79 2.19
N LYS A 43 -10.89 16.35 3.45
CA LYS A 43 -10.51 17.19 4.61
C LYS A 43 -9.00 17.19 4.87
N ILE A 44 -8.22 16.43 4.11
CA ILE A 44 -6.78 16.29 4.32
C ILE A 44 -6.03 17.21 3.35
N LYS A 45 -5.17 18.06 3.90
CA LYS A 45 -4.20 18.86 3.15
C LYS A 45 -2.86 18.17 3.22
N ARG A 46 -2.28 17.86 2.07
CA ARG A 46 -0.97 17.22 1.97
C ARG A 46 -0.06 18.01 1.05
N THR A 47 1.16 18.29 1.52
CA THR A 47 2.24 18.87 0.71
C THR A 47 3.44 17.93 0.72
N VAL A 48 4.05 17.71 -0.45
CA VAL A 48 5.25 16.89 -0.62
C VAL A 48 6.37 17.76 -1.17
N THR A 49 7.50 17.76 -0.50
CA THR A 49 8.76 18.31 -0.98
C THR A 49 9.68 17.14 -1.31
N MET A 50 10.05 17.01 -2.59
CA MET A 50 11.06 16.04 -3.01
C MET A 50 12.44 16.58 -2.63
N LEU A 51 13.22 15.77 -1.92
CA LEU A 51 14.60 16.08 -1.56
C LEU A 51 15.54 15.23 -2.44
N PRO A 52 16.78 15.68 -2.70
CA PRO A 52 17.76 14.88 -3.44
C PRO A 52 18.01 13.51 -2.81
N ASP A 53 17.91 13.42 -1.48
CA ASP A 53 18.16 12.24 -0.66
C ASP A 53 16.87 11.65 -0.06
N GLY A 54 15.69 12.06 -0.50
CA GLY A 54 14.43 11.52 0.01
C GLY A 54 13.22 12.43 -0.14
N ILE A 55 12.45 12.56 0.94
CA ILE A 55 11.20 13.32 0.97
C ILE A 55 11.00 14.06 2.30
N ARG A 56 10.29 15.19 2.22
CA ARG A 56 9.62 15.81 3.36
C ARG A 56 8.13 15.98 3.03
N THR A 57 7.27 15.52 3.92
CA THR A 57 5.82 15.58 3.74
C THR A 57 5.17 16.28 4.92
N VAL A 58 4.15 17.08 4.63
CA VAL A 58 3.28 17.73 5.62
C VAL A 58 1.88 17.24 5.33
N THR A 59 1.23 16.60 6.30
CA THR A 59 -0.15 16.10 6.18
C THR A 59 -0.96 16.59 7.36
N GLU A 60 -1.99 17.39 7.09
CA GLU A 60 -2.74 18.13 8.11
C GLU A 60 -4.23 18.20 7.78
N SER A 61 -5.05 18.48 8.78
CA SER A 61 -6.48 18.77 8.62
C SER A 61 -6.91 19.85 9.61
N ASP A 62 -7.90 20.65 9.21
CA ASP A 62 -8.59 21.59 10.11
C ASP A 62 -9.69 20.88 10.92
N ASP A 63 -10.08 19.66 10.55
CA ASP A 63 -10.98 18.82 11.33
C ASP A 63 -10.17 18.10 12.44
N PRO A 64 -10.46 18.31 13.73
CA PRO A 64 -9.67 17.77 14.82
C PRO A 64 -9.69 16.24 14.89
N GLN A 65 -10.78 15.59 14.44
CA GLN A 65 -10.86 14.13 14.40
C GLN A 65 -9.97 13.56 13.29
N VAL A 66 -9.96 14.21 12.12
CA VAL A 66 -9.07 13.83 11.01
C VAL A 66 -7.62 14.10 11.36
N ALA A 67 -7.31 15.25 11.99
CA ALA A 67 -5.98 15.56 12.49
C ALA A 67 -5.47 14.47 13.46
N GLN A 68 -6.33 14.00 14.37
CA GLN A 68 -5.97 12.92 15.29
C GLN A 68 -5.75 11.58 14.55
N ALA A 69 -6.58 11.26 13.56
CA ALA A 69 -6.40 10.07 12.74
C ALA A 69 -5.08 10.10 11.95
N ILE A 70 -4.69 11.27 11.41
CA ILE A 70 -3.40 11.45 10.72
C ILE A 70 -2.25 11.13 11.67
N LYS A 71 -2.28 11.68 12.89
CA LYS A 71 -1.23 11.47 13.91
C LYS A 71 -1.10 9.99 14.29
N ALA A 72 -2.23 9.35 14.57
CA ALA A 72 -2.27 7.93 14.92
C ALA A 72 -1.72 7.06 13.78
N HIS A 73 -2.15 7.33 12.55
CA HIS A 73 -1.66 6.60 11.38
C HIS A 73 -0.15 6.79 11.15
N VAL A 74 0.35 8.02 11.22
CA VAL A 74 1.78 8.31 11.05
C VAL A 74 2.62 7.65 12.13
N ALA A 75 2.17 7.67 13.39
CA ALA A 75 2.85 7.01 14.49
C ALA A 75 2.92 5.49 14.26
N SER A 76 1.78 4.85 13.96
CA SER A 76 1.72 3.41 13.70
C SER A 76 2.58 3.00 12.51
N MET A 77 2.47 3.68 11.37
CA MET A 77 3.24 3.36 10.16
C MET A 77 4.75 3.58 10.35
N SER A 78 5.13 4.58 11.15
CA SER A 78 6.54 4.82 11.46
C SER A 78 7.09 3.75 12.39
N GLN A 79 6.31 3.28 13.36
CA GLN A 79 6.71 2.17 14.22
C GLN A 79 6.80 0.86 13.43
N ARG A 80 5.83 0.58 12.54
CA ARG A 80 5.88 -0.58 11.65
C ARG A 80 7.13 -0.63 10.80
N LEU A 81 7.53 0.51 10.21
CA LEU A 81 8.74 0.57 9.40
C LEU A 81 9.99 0.26 10.24
N GLN A 82 10.07 0.80 11.46
CA GLN A 82 11.15 0.47 12.40
C GLN A 82 11.16 -1.02 12.76
N ASP A 83 9.99 -1.57 13.11
CA ASP A 83 9.80 -2.97 13.52
C ASP A 83 9.88 -3.96 12.35
N GLY A 84 9.80 -3.49 11.10
CA GLY A 84 9.82 -4.34 9.89
C GLY A 84 8.50 -5.09 9.68
N ARG A 85 7.42 -4.61 10.30
CA ARG A 85 6.09 -5.19 10.23
C ARG A 85 5.32 -4.62 9.05
N GLU A 86 5.63 -5.16 7.86
CA GLU A 86 5.05 -4.71 6.59
C GLU A 86 3.52 -4.67 6.64
N PHE A 87 2.97 -3.50 6.31
CA PHE A 87 1.54 -3.29 6.12
C PHE A 87 1.33 -2.71 4.73
N ASN A 88 0.88 -3.55 3.79
CA ASN A 88 0.88 -3.16 2.40
C ASN A 88 -0.22 -3.86 1.60
N ILE A 89 -1.21 -3.09 1.18
CA ILE A 89 -2.37 -3.58 0.43
C ILE A 89 -2.53 -2.88 -0.93
N PHE A 90 -1.78 -1.80 -1.17
CA PHE A 90 -1.99 -0.92 -2.32
C PHE A 90 -0.69 -0.45 -3.01
N SER A 91 0.47 -0.62 -2.38
CA SER A 91 1.70 0.06 -2.80
C SER A 91 2.70 -0.91 -3.43
N GLY A 92 3.27 -0.50 -4.57
CA GLY A 92 4.40 -1.18 -5.19
C GLY A 92 5.75 -0.80 -4.56
N THR A 93 5.81 0.34 -3.86
CA THR A 93 7.06 0.88 -3.30
C THR A 93 7.35 0.39 -1.88
N LEU A 94 6.31 0.13 -1.09
CA LEU A 94 6.45 -0.33 0.30
C LEU A 94 7.30 -1.60 0.47
N PRO A 95 7.27 -2.64 -0.39
CA PRO A 95 8.13 -3.82 -0.20
C PRO A 95 9.61 -3.43 -0.19
N VAL A 96 10.04 -2.57 -1.14
CA VAL A 96 11.41 -2.06 -1.21
C VAL A 96 11.78 -1.26 0.05
N LEU A 97 10.86 -0.44 0.55
CA LEU A 97 11.08 0.36 1.75
C LEU A 97 11.23 -0.50 3.02
N PHE A 98 10.39 -1.53 3.17
CA PHE A 98 10.46 -2.45 4.31
C PHE A 98 11.70 -3.36 4.25
N GLU A 99 12.08 -3.82 3.06
CA GLU A 99 13.31 -4.60 2.84
C GLU A 99 14.60 -3.81 3.12
N ASN A 100 14.55 -2.48 3.04
CA ASN A 100 15.71 -1.60 3.22
C ASN A 100 15.51 -0.61 4.39
N ARG A 101 14.68 -0.97 5.38
CA ARG A 101 14.31 -0.08 6.49
C ARG A 101 15.51 0.47 7.25
N GLU A 102 16.58 -0.31 7.40
CA GLU A 102 17.80 0.10 8.09
C GLU A 102 18.58 1.21 7.36
N LYS A 103 18.29 1.42 6.08
CA LYS A 103 18.88 2.50 5.27
C LYS A 103 18.04 3.78 5.27
N ILE A 104 16.91 3.80 5.98
CA ILE A 104 16.00 4.95 6.01
C ILE A 104 16.18 5.68 7.33
N ALA A 105 16.67 6.92 7.25
CA ALA A 105 16.58 7.85 8.37
C ALA A 105 15.19 8.48 8.37
N ALA A 106 14.52 8.48 9.51
CA ALA A 106 13.18 9.03 9.66
C ALA A 106 13.12 10.05 10.80
N LYS A 107 12.50 11.20 10.53
CA LYS A 107 12.12 12.20 11.52
C LYS A 107 10.63 12.46 11.41
N VAL A 108 9.91 12.27 12.51
CA VAL A 108 8.46 12.52 12.60
C VAL A 108 8.25 13.65 13.60
N GLU A 109 7.51 14.67 13.19
CA GLU A 109 7.14 15.81 14.02
C GLU A 109 5.62 15.93 14.02
N THR A 110 5.00 15.69 15.17
CA THR A 110 3.56 15.88 15.35
C THR A 110 3.25 17.37 15.42
N THR A 111 2.27 17.83 14.65
CA THR A 111 1.77 19.21 14.70
C THR A 111 0.41 19.25 15.41
N GLU A 112 -0.14 20.45 15.62
CA GLU A 112 -1.51 20.58 16.12
C GLU A 112 -2.52 19.95 15.14
N LYS A 113 -2.28 20.12 13.83
CA LYS A 113 -3.21 19.74 12.76
C LYS A 113 -2.90 18.40 12.07
N GLY A 114 -1.80 17.74 12.43
CA GLY A 114 -1.40 16.48 11.81
C GLY A 114 0.06 16.14 12.10
N ALA A 115 0.85 15.92 11.04
CA ALA A 115 2.26 15.56 11.17
C ALA A 115 3.11 15.99 9.97
N VAL A 116 4.38 16.25 10.27
CA VAL A 116 5.47 16.38 9.29
C VAL A 116 6.34 15.14 9.37
N VAL A 117 6.60 14.51 8.22
CA VAL A 117 7.47 13.34 8.13
C VAL A 117 8.57 13.62 7.12
N THR A 118 9.81 13.54 7.58
CA THR A 118 11.01 13.57 6.74
C THR A 118 11.62 12.18 6.72
N ARG A 119 11.86 11.64 5.53
CA ARG A 119 12.55 10.35 5.35
C ARG A 119 13.63 10.52 4.29
N THR A 120 14.84 10.11 4.62
CA THR A 120 16.00 10.21 3.74
C THR A 120 16.80 8.91 3.70
N SER A 121 17.62 8.75 2.67
CA SER A 121 18.52 7.62 2.49
C SER A 121 19.71 8.01 1.63
N THR A 122 20.84 7.31 1.81
CA THR A 122 22.00 7.40 0.92
C THR A 122 21.92 6.39 -0.25
N ASP A 123 20.96 5.47 -0.22
CA ASP A 123 20.73 4.49 -1.28
C ASP A 123 19.72 5.04 -2.30
N ALA A 124 20.18 5.27 -3.53
CA ALA A 124 19.36 5.84 -4.61
C ALA A 124 18.09 5.04 -4.91
N LYS A 125 18.12 3.71 -4.73
CA LYS A 125 16.92 2.86 -4.89
C LYS A 125 15.90 3.16 -3.81
N VAL A 126 16.36 3.37 -2.57
CA VAL A 126 15.50 3.71 -1.43
C VAL A 126 14.93 5.12 -1.59
N VAL A 127 15.74 6.09 -2.05
CA VAL A 127 15.27 7.45 -2.37
C VAL A 127 14.14 7.41 -3.41
N ALA A 128 14.33 6.68 -4.50
CA ALA A 128 13.31 6.53 -5.53
C ALA A 128 12.02 5.89 -4.98
N ALA A 129 12.16 4.86 -4.14
CA ALA A 129 11.01 4.22 -3.49
C ALA A 129 10.28 5.17 -2.52
N LEU A 130 11.00 6.01 -1.76
CA LEU A 130 10.42 7.01 -0.87
C LEU A 130 9.60 8.05 -1.66
N GLN A 131 10.17 8.56 -2.75
CA GLN A 131 9.51 9.55 -3.61
C GLN A 131 8.29 8.95 -4.31
N GLY A 132 8.40 7.73 -4.83
CA GLY A 132 7.27 6.99 -5.40
C GLY A 132 6.15 6.76 -4.38
N HIS A 133 6.50 6.35 -3.16
CA HIS A 133 5.53 6.16 -2.08
C HIS A 133 4.82 7.47 -1.72
N ALA A 134 5.54 8.59 -1.68
CA ALA A 134 4.94 9.89 -1.42
C ALA A 134 3.90 10.26 -2.50
N GLY A 135 4.13 9.86 -3.75
CA GLY A 135 3.17 9.97 -4.85
C GLY A 135 1.92 9.12 -4.63
N GLU A 136 2.08 7.83 -4.32
CA GLU A 136 0.96 6.91 -4.06
C GLU A 136 0.05 7.43 -2.91
N VAL A 137 0.64 7.91 -1.81
CA VAL A 137 -0.12 8.49 -0.70
C VAL A 137 -0.79 9.81 -1.09
N THR A 138 -0.18 10.59 -1.99
CA THR A 138 -0.82 11.81 -2.52
C THR A 138 -2.07 11.48 -3.34
N GLU A 139 -2.05 10.40 -4.11
CA GLU A 139 -3.25 9.92 -4.81
C GLU A 139 -4.33 9.43 -3.85
N LEU A 140 -3.95 8.77 -2.75
CA LEU A 140 -4.90 8.39 -1.69
C LEU A 140 -5.58 9.60 -1.05
N VAL A 141 -4.83 10.68 -0.78
CA VAL A 141 -5.42 11.93 -0.28
C VAL A 141 -6.33 12.56 -1.33
N ARG A 142 -5.97 12.51 -2.62
CA ARG A 142 -6.77 13.11 -3.69
C ARG A 142 -8.07 12.35 -3.98
N ASP A 143 -8.00 11.04 -4.13
CA ASP A 143 -9.09 10.22 -4.67
C ASP A 143 -9.67 9.19 -3.67
N GLY A 144 -9.12 9.14 -2.44
CA GLY A 144 -9.62 8.32 -1.34
C GLY A 144 -9.69 6.84 -1.70
N MET A 145 -10.85 6.23 -1.44
CA MET A 145 -11.09 4.80 -1.69
C MET A 145 -10.90 4.40 -3.17
N ALA A 146 -11.08 5.32 -4.12
CA ALA A 146 -10.86 5.01 -5.52
C ALA A 146 -9.38 4.77 -5.83
N ALA A 147 -8.46 5.59 -5.30
CA ALA A 147 -7.02 5.38 -5.43
C ALA A 147 -6.59 4.07 -4.74
N MET A 148 -7.11 3.79 -3.55
CA MET A 148 -6.81 2.54 -2.84
C MET A 148 -7.19 1.31 -3.67
N ARG A 149 -8.38 1.29 -4.28
CA ARG A 149 -8.81 0.19 -5.17
C ARG A 149 -7.87 0.05 -6.37
N ARG A 150 -7.43 1.14 -6.99
CA ARG A 150 -6.47 1.08 -8.12
C ARG A 150 -5.13 0.49 -7.68
N GLY A 151 -4.57 0.95 -6.56
CA GLY A 151 -3.33 0.41 -6.01
C GLY A 151 -3.45 -1.07 -5.65
N MET A 152 -4.56 -1.47 -5.04
CA MET A 152 -4.84 -2.87 -4.73
C MET A 152 -4.92 -3.74 -5.99
N MET A 153 -5.63 -3.28 -7.04
CA MET A 153 -5.70 -4.01 -8.31
C MET A 153 -4.33 -4.12 -8.98
N SER A 154 -3.53 -3.06 -8.95
CA SER A 154 -2.15 -3.07 -9.45
C SER A 154 -1.29 -4.09 -8.70
N ARG A 155 -1.40 -4.14 -7.36
CA ARG A 155 -0.68 -5.11 -6.53
C ARG A 155 -1.12 -6.55 -6.78
N ILE A 156 -2.42 -6.81 -6.99
CA ILE A 156 -2.92 -8.12 -7.39
C ILE A 156 -2.34 -8.51 -8.75
N ALA A 157 -2.35 -7.58 -9.72
CA ALA A 157 -1.82 -7.80 -11.06
C ALA A 157 -0.29 -8.00 -11.11
N MET A 158 0.45 -7.59 -10.07
CA MET A 158 1.90 -7.81 -9.93
C MET A 158 2.26 -8.97 -8.99
N GLY A 159 1.27 -9.62 -8.37
CA GLY A 159 1.49 -10.79 -7.51
C GLY A 159 1.82 -12.06 -8.30
N PRO A 160 2.07 -13.21 -7.63
CA PRO A 160 2.53 -14.46 -8.26
C PRO A 160 1.61 -15.11 -9.31
N GLY A 161 0.47 -14.49 -9.64
CA GLY A 161 -0.47 -14.91 -10.69
C GLY A 161 -0.87 -13.78 -11.65
N GLY A 162 -0.16 -12.65 -11.62
CA GLY A 162 -0.34 -11.56 -12.56
C GLY A 162 0.10 -11.97 -13.96
N MET A 163 -0.82 -11.97 -14.92
CA MET A 163 -0.56 -12.26 -16.32
C MET A 163 0.56 -11.36 -16.88
N GLY A 164 1.80 -11.82 -16.75
CA GLY A 164 2.85 -11.54 -17.72
C GLY A 164 2.42 -12.21 -19.01
N SER A 165 1.77 -11.44 -19.89
CA SER A 165 1.43 -11.86 -21.23
C SER A 165 2.71 -12.28 -21.97
N SER A 166 3.01 -13.57 -21.94
CA SER A 166 3.77 -14.23 -22.99
C SER A 166 2.88 -14.32 -24.23
N MET A 167 2.71 -13.20 -24.92
CA MET A 167 2.39 -13.22 -26.35
C MET A 167 3.63 -13.76 -27.09
N GLY A 168 3.79 -15.09 -27.07
CA GLY A 168 4.52 -15.79 -28.11
C GLY A 168 3.66 -15.76 -29.38
N PRO A 169 4.22 -15.46 -30.57
CA PRO A 169 3.45 -15.41 -31.79
C PRO A 169 2.92 -16.81 -32.10
N GLY A 170 1.59 -16.95 -32.09
CA GLY A 170 0.92 -18.12 -32.63
C GLY A 170 1.26 -18.23 -34.11
N SER A 171 2.07 -19.22 -34.47
CA SER A 171 2.18 -19.65 -35.86
C SER A 171 0.92 -20.44 -36.20
N ASP A 172 0.01 -19.75 -36.87
CA ASP A 172 -1.14 -20.30 -37.55
C ASP A 172 -0.77 -21.49 -38.46
N ARG A 173 -1.69 -22.46 -38.45
CA ARG A 173 -1.72 -23.65 -39.29
C ARG A 173 -1.72 -23.25 -40.78
N ARG A 174 -0.93 -23.94 -41.59
CA ARG A 174 -1.22 -24.17 -43.00
C ARG A 174 -0.91 -25.62 -43.34
N GLY A 175 -1.96 -26.41 -43.55
CA GLY A 175 -1.86 -27.69 -44.23
C GLY A 175 -1.73 -27.47 -45.73
N ALA A 176 -0.91 -28.30 -46.38
CA ALA A 176 -1.01 -28.67 -47.79
C ALA A 176 -0.14 -29.93 -48.03
N THR A 177 -0.67 -30.82 -48.85
CA THR A 177 -0.24 -32.18 -49.23
C THR A 177 1.13 -32.28 -49.92
N PRO A 178 1.66 -33.49 -50.13
CA PRO A 178 1.66 -34.05 -51.50
C PRO A 178 1.24 -35.53 -51.52
N ASP A 179 0.31 -35.93 -52.37
CA ASP A 179 0.48 -36.38 -53.77
C ASP A 179 1.29 -37.70 -53.89
N HIS A 180 0.60 -38.71 -54.41
CA HIS A 180 1.11 -40.04 -54.75
C HIS A 180 1.89 -40.00 -56.08
N THR A 181 2.99 -40.75 -56.18
CA THR A 181 3.58 -41.46 -57.36
C THR A 181 4.99 -41.89 -56.89
N HIS A 182 5.48 -43.12 -56.92
CA HIS A 182 5.33 -44.30 -57.79
C HIS A 182 5.57 -45.56 -56.93
#